data_AF-A0A7X7LGU7-F1
#
_entry.id   AF-A0A7X7LGU7-F1
#
_cell.length_a   1.000
_cell.length_b   1.000
_cell.length_c   1.000
_cell.angle_alpha   90.00
_cell.angle_beta   90.00
_cell.angle_gamma   90.00
#
_symmetry.space_group_name_H-M   'P 1'
#
loop_
_entity.id
_entity.type
_entity.pdbx_description
1 polymer ?
#
loop_
_entity_poly.entity_id
_entity_poly.type
_entity_poly.pdbx_seq_one_letter_code
_entity_poly.pdbx_strand_id
1 'polypeptide(L)'
;KINKVLAKYQIPSEMKDYFIFVSEIENNAYNPSTDNINILLRNGELIDVANASDQLNIRVLSQTVKKHFFCYPSDKMMKNFSPSY
;
A
#
# COMPACT_ATOMS: atom_id res chain seq x y z
N LYS A 1 -19.08 3.15 -4.40
CA LYS A 1 -18.33 2.60 -5.57
C LYS A 1 -18.70 1.15 -5.86
N ILE A 2 -18.72 0.27 -4.86
CA ILE A 2 -19.12 -1.15 -4.95
C ILE A 2 -20.43 -1.36 -5.73
N ASN A 3 -21.54 -0.73 -5.30
CA ASN A 3 -22.85 -0.92 -5.95
C ASN A 3 -22.85 -0.53 -7.45
N LYS A 4 -22.01 0.41 -7.86
CA LYS A 4 -21.86 0.78 -9.28
C LYS A 4 -21.20 -0.34 -10.08
N VAL A 5 -20.21 -1.03 -9.50
CA VAL A 5 -19.52 -2.18 -10.11
C VAL A 5 -20.46 -3.37 -10.20
N LEU A 6 -21.19 -3.67 -9.12
CA LEU A 6 -22.17 -4.77 -9.09
C LEU A 6 -23.25 -4.58 -10.16
N ALA A 7 -23.82 -3.38 -10.26
CA ALA A 7 -24.83 -3.06 -11.28
C ALA A 7 -24.26 -3.12 -12.70
N LYS A 8 -23.04 -2.56 -12.93
CA LYS A 8 -22.40 -2.54 -14.26
C LYS A 8 -22.18 -3.95 -14.83
N TYR A 9 -21.80 -4.89 -13.98
CA TYR A 9 -21.45 -6.26 -14.39
C TYR A 9 -22.51 -7.31 -14.01
N GLN A 10 -23.66 -6.87 -13.49
CA GLN A 10 -24.76 -7.74 -13.05
C GLN A 10 -24.30 -8.83 -12.06
N ILE A 11 -23.35 -8.49 -11.19
CA ILE A 11 -22.82 -9.42 -10.19
C ILE A 11 -23.84 -9.50 -9.03
N PRO A 12 -24.34 -10.69 -8.66
CA PRO A 12 -25.19 -10.88 -7.50
C PRO A 12 -24.50 -10.38 -6.23
N SER A 13 -25.24 -9.73 -5.33
CA SER A 13 -24.69 -9.16 -4.10
C SER A 13 -23.99 -10.21 -3.22
N GLU A 14 -24.49 -11.44 -3.21
CA GLU A 14 -23.90 -12.59 -2.51
C GLU A 14 -22.52 -13.01 -3.06
N MET A 15 -22.23 -12.70 -4.32
CA MET A 15 -20.93 -12.97 -4.95
C MET A 15 -19.95 -11.80 -4.81
N LYS A 16 -20.37 -10.66 -4.24
CA LYS A 16 -19.58 -9.43 -4.14
C LYS A 16 -18.16 -9.67 -3.65
N ASP A 17 -17.98 -10.46 -2.60
CA ASP A 17 -16.70 -10.65 -1.94
C ASP A 17 -15.74 -11.58 -2.72
N TYR A 18 -16.25 -12.29 -3.74
CA TYR A 18 -15.42 -13.03 -4.69
C TYR A 18 -14.82 -12.13 -5.79
N PHE A 19 -15.50 -11.03 -6.10
CA PHE A 19 -15.14 -10.17 -7.24
C PHE A 19 -14.59 -8.80 -6.85
N ILE A 20 -14.86 -8.32 -5.63
CA ILE A 20 -14.46 -6.97 -5.21
C ILE A 20 -13.61 -7.07 -3.95
N PHE A 21 -12.36 -6.62 -4.06
CA PHE A 21 -11.43 -6.55 -2.95
C PHE A 21 -11.22 -5.09 -2.56
N VAL A 22 -11.46 -4.79 -1.29
CA VAL A 22 -11.17 -3.48 -0.68
C VAL A 22 -10.21 -3.73 0.46
N SER A 23 -9.03 -3.15 0.37
CA SER A 23 -7.99 -3.36 1.37
C SER A 23 -7.09 -2.15 1.49
N GLU A 24 -6.24 -2.15 2.50
CA GLU A 24 -5.18 -1.17 2.69
C GLU A 24 -3.86 -1.87 2.95
N ILE A 25 -2.77 -1.24 2.53
CA ILE A 25 -1.41 -1.59 2.94
C ILE A 25 -0.75 -0.37 3.53
N GLU A 26 0.07 -0.58 4.54
CA GLU A 26 0.89 0.45 5.15
C GLU A 26 2.36 0.12 4.88
N ASN A 27 3.13 1.13 4.49
CA ASN A 27 4.58 1.04 4.45
C ASN A 27 5.16 1.98 5.50
N ASN A 28 5.77 1.40 6.53
CA ASN A 28 6.58 2.12 7.50
C ASN A 28 8.04 1.74 7.27
N ALA A 29 8.78 2.57 6.56
CA ALA A 29 10.11 2.22 6.08
C ALA A 29 11.22 2.46 7.11
N TYR A 30 11.01 3.34 8.10
CA TYR A 30 11.98 3.61 9.15
C TYR A 30 11.32 4.25 10.38
N ASN A 31 11.25 3.58 11.52
CA ASN A 31 10.76 4.21 12.75
C ASN A 31 11.94 4.60 13.67
N PRO A 32 12.25 5.91 13.86
CA PRO A 32 13.36 6.32 14.73
C PRO A 32 13.17 5.92 16.20
N SER A 33 11.94 5.59 16.61
CA SER A 33 11.66 5.15 17.99
C SER A 33 12.02 3.68 18.22
N THR A 34 12.05 2.85 17.18
CA THR A 34 12.26 1.40 17.29
C THR A 34 13.43 0.88 16.45
N ASP A 35 13.80 1.57 15.38
CA ASP A 35 14.69 1.09 14.32
C ASP A 35 15.96 1.94 14.24
N ASN A 36 16.58 2.30 15.37
CA ASN A 36 17.75 3.19 15.38
C ASN A 36 18.92 2.62 14.57
N ILE A 37 19.39 3.37 13.56
CA ILE A 37 20.59 3.05 12.80
C ILE A 37 21.67 4.06 13.18
N ASN A 38 22.64 3.62 13.98
CA ASN A 38 23.73 4.48 14.44
C ASN A 38 24.94 4.40 13.50
N ILE A 39 25.50 5.56 13.18
CA ILE A 39 26.74 5.73 12.43
C ILE A 39 27.85 6.12 13.40
N LEU A 40 28.95 5.37 13.39
CA LEU A 40 30.17 5.73 14.11
C LEU A 40 31.00 6.69 13.27
N LEU A 41 31.19 7.89 13.77
CA LEU A 41 32.03 8.92 13.17
C LEU A 41 33.52 8.68 13.50
N ARG A 42 34.40 9.30 12.72
CA ARG A 42 35.87 9.18 12.89
C ARG A 42 36.38 9.70 14.25
N ASN A 43 35.64 10.62 14.87
CA ASN A 43 35.92 11.14 16.22
C ASN A 43 35.47 10.18 17.34
N GLY A 44 34.88 9.03 17.01
CA GLY A 44 34.36 8.05 17.96
C GLY A 44 32.92 8.30 18.43
N GLU A 45 32.28 9.36 17.94
CA GLU A 45 30.89 9.68 18.28
C GLU A 45 29.91 8.82 17.48
N LEU A 46 28.84 8.36 18.14
CA LEU A 46 27.72 7.69 17.48
C LEU A 46 26.61 8.71 17.20
N ILE A 47 26.16 8.78 15.96
CA ILE A 47 25.02 9.61 15.57
C ILE A 47 23.97 8.76 14.83
N ASP A 48 22.69 9.02 15.07
CA ASP A 48 21.62 8.36 14.31
C ASP A 48 21.65 8.80 12.84
N VAL A 49 21.35 7.88 11.92
CA VAL A 49 21.30 8.11 10.48
C VAL A 49 20.36 9.27 10.11
N ALA A 50 19.26 9.47 10.86
CA ALA A 50 18.32 10.56 10.63
C ALA A 50 18.91 11.93 10.98
N ASN A 51 19.90 11.97 11.87
CA ASN A 51 20.65 13.18 12.23
C ASN A 51 21.89 13.38 11.34
N ALA A 52 22.41 12.30 10.75
CA ALA A 52 23.58 12.33 9.86
C ALA A 52 23.22 12.72 8.41
N SER A 53 21.98 12.48 7.99
CA SER A 53 21.57 12.57 6.59
C SER A 53 21.01 13.95 6.24
N ASP A 54 21.88 14.86 5.79
CA ASP A 54 21.44 16.11 5.14
C ASP A 54 20.95 15.86 3.69
N GLN A 55 21.38 14.77 3.05
CA GLN A 55 21.15 14.50 1.62
C GLN A 55 19.90 13.65 1.32
N LEU A 56 19.50 12.77 2.24
CA LEU A 56 18.29 11.95 2.12
C LEU A 56 17.43 12.32 3.31
N ASN A 57 16.30 12.96 3.07
CA ASN A 57 15.34 13.32 4.12
C ASN A 57 14.75 12.03 4.72
N ILE A 58 15.51 11.31 5.56
CA ILE A 58 15.16 10.03 6.17
C ILE A 58 13.87 10.14 6.97
N ARG A 59 13.53 11.36 7.41
CA ARG A 59 12.22 11.71 7.99
C ARG A 59 11.05 11.34 7.07
N VAL A 60 11.23 11.37 5.75
CA VAL A 60 10.24 10.92 4.75
C VAL A 60 10.06 9.39 4.81
N LEU A 61 11.11 8.63 5.09
CA LEU A 61 11.00 7.18 5.30
C LEU A 61 10.29 6.84 6.62
N SER A 62 10.33 7.76 7.59
CA SER A 62 9.56 7.67 8.83
C SER A 62 8.10 8.05 8.71
N GLN A 63 7.70 8.64 7.59
CA GLN A 63 6.28 8.87 7.34
C GLN A 63 5.66 7.55 6.89
N THR A 64 4.73 7.02 7.69
CA THR A 64 3.94 5.87 7.28
C THR A 64 3.10 6.22 6.07
N VAL A 65 3.32 5.50 4.96
CA VAL A 65 2.52 5.64 3.75
C VAL A 65 1.42 4.60 3.78
N LYS A 66 0.16 5.04 3.92
CA LYS A 66 -1.02 4.19 3.76
C LYS A 66 -1.53 4.24 2.33
N LYS A 67 -1.68 3.08 1.67
CA LYS A 67 -2.31 2.97 0.35
C LYS A 67 -3.59 2.16 0.47
N HIS A 68 -4.69 2.74 0.01
CA HIS A 68 -5.97 2.06 -0.09
C HIS A 68 -6.17 1.52 -1.51
N PHE A 69 -6.61 0.28 -1.63
CA PHE A 69 -6.89 -0.38 -2.91
C PHE A 69 -8.35 -0.76 -3.02
N PHE A 70 -8.86 -0.59 -4.24
CA PHE A 70 -10.20 -1.00 -4.63
C PHE A 70 -10.08 -1.78 -5.94
N CYS A 71 -10.02 -3.10 -5.84
CA CYS A 71 -9.78 -3.99 -6.96
C CYS A 71 -11.08 -4.67 -7.37
N TYR A 72 -11.33 -4.69 -8.67
CA TYR A 72 -12.41 -5.43 -9.31
C TYR A 72 -11.97 -5.82 -10.73
N PRO A 73 -12.56 -6.86 -11.34
CA PRO A 73 -12.18 -7.31 -12.67
C PRO A 73 -12.23 -6.20 -13.72
N SER A 74 -11.26 -6.20 -14.63
CA SER A 74 -11.28 -5.29 -15.77
C SER A 74 -12.38 -5.67 -16.77
N ASP A 75 -12.77 -4.71 -17.62
CA ASP A 75 -13.77 -4.97 -18.68
C ASP A 75 -13.36 -6.14 -19.60
N LYS A 76 -12.06 -6.35 -19.84
CA LYS A 76 -11.56 -7.49 -20.64
C LYS A 76 -11.79 -8.82 -19.93
N MET A 77 -11.55 -8.88 -18.62
CA MET A 77 -11.78 -10.08 -17.82
C MET A 77 -13.26 -10.44 -17.76
N MET A 78 -14.13 -9.45 -17.59
CA MET A 78 -15.58 -9.67 -17.53
C MET A 78 -16.16 -10.13 -18.88
N LYS A 79 -15.63 -9.66 -20.01
CA LYS A 79 -16.06 -10.10 -21.36
C LYS A 79 -15.68 -11.55 -21.66
N ASN A 80 -14.53 -12.01 -21.17
CA ASN A 80 -14.11 -13.41 -21.30
C ASN A 80 -14.91 -14.34 -20.36
N PHE A 81 -15.62 -13.77 -19.39
CA PHE A 81 -16.52 -14.47 -18.49
C PHE A 81 -17.95 -14.55 -19.01
N SER A 82 -18.26 -14.02 -20.21
CA SER A 82 -19.54 -14.27 -20.88
C SER A 82 -19.70 -15.78 -21.02
N PRO A 83 -20.59 -16.42 -20.24
CA PRO A 83 -20.83 -17.83 -20.39
C PRO A 83 -21.45 -18.01 -21.77
N SER A 84 -20.89 -18.91 -22.57
CA SER A 84 -21.59 -19.47 -23.71
C SER A 84 -22.77 -20.31 -23.16
N TYR A 85 -23.86 -19.66 -22.78
CA TYR A 85 -25.17 -20.28 -22.60
C TYR A 85 -26.08 -19.78 -23.72
#